data_AF-A0A2V5L976-F1
#
_entry.id   AF-A0A2V5L976-F1
#
_cell.length_a   1.000
_cell.length_b   1.000
_cell.length_c   1.000
_cell.angle_alpha   90.00
_cell.angle_beta   90.00
_cell.angle_gamma   90.00
#
_symmetry.space_group_name_H-M   'P 1'
#
loop_
_entity.id
_entity.type
_entity.pdbx_description
1 polymer ?
#
loop_
_entity_poly.entity_id
_entity_poly.type
_entity_poly.pdbx_seq_one_letter_code
_entity_poly.pdbx_strand_id
1 'polypeptide(L)' 'MADKNSKQPENVPGPWYVDTTCSLCRVCLDEAPNLM' A
#
# COMPACT_ATOMS: atom_id res chain seq x y z
N MET A 1 -0.82 -6.55 -10.38
CA MET A 1 -1.83 -5.49 -10.23
C MET A 1 -2.46 -5.68 -8.87
N ALA A 2 -2.68 -4.61 -8.10
CA ALA A 2 -3.15 -4.75 -6.73
C ALA A 2 -4.56 -5.35 -6.64
N ASP A 3 -4.76 -6.32 -5.74
CA ASP A 3 -6.08 -6.91 -5.44
C ASP A 3 -6.74 -6.19 -4.27
N LYS A 4 -7.89 -5.55 -4.53
CA LYS A 4 -8.66 -4.80 -3.54
C LYS A 4 -9.23 -5.65 -2.41
N ASN A 5 -9.32 -6.97 -2.61
CA ASN A 5 -9.81 -7.90 -1.59
C ASN A 5 -8.69 -8.40 -0.69
N SER A 6 -7.43 -8.16 -1.05
CA SER A 6 -6.25 -8.70 -0.37
C SER A 6 -5.46 -7.61 0.35
N LYS A 7 -6.15 -6.71 1.06
CA LYS A 7 -5.52 -5.55 1.71
C LYS A 7 -4.67 -5.96 2.91
N GLN A 8 -3.53 -5.30 3.09
CA GLN A 8 -2.75 -5.39 4.33
C GLN A 8 -3.55 -4.84 5.53
N PRO A 9 -3.46 -5.47 6.72
CA PRO A 9 -4.16 -5.02 7.92
C PRO A 9 -3.63 -3.68 8.47
N GLU A 10 -2.40 -3.28 8.14
CA GLU A 10 -1.79 -2.02 8.55
C GLU A 10 -2.22 -0.81 7.71
N ASN A 11 -3.03 -1.02 6.66
CA ASN A 11 -3.52 0.10 5.85
C ASN A 11 -4.32 1.09 6.71
N VAL A 12 -4.00 2.37 6.55
CA VAL A 12 -4.75 3.47 7.15
C VAL A 12 -5.92 3.90 6.25
N PRO A 13 -6.97 4.55 6.78
CA PRO A 13 -8.05 5.10 5.97
C PRO A 13 -7.53 6.08 4.91
N GLY A 14 -7.89 5.88 3.65
CA GLY A 14 -7.44 6.73 2.54
C GLY A 14 -7.81 6.16 1.17
N PRO A 15 -7.51 6.90 0.08
CA PRO A 15 -7.77 6.45 -1.27
C PRO A 15 -6.83 5.32 -1.74
N TRP A 16 -5.66 5.20 -1.11
CA TRP A 16 -4.62 4.24 -1.46
C TRP A 16 -4.59 3.07 -0.46
N TYR A 17 -4.18 1.90 -0.92
CA TYR A 17 -3.98 0.72 -0.09
C TYR A 17 -2.82 -0.12 -0.63
N VAL A 18 -2.16 -0.86 0.25
CA VAL A 18 -1.20 -1.90 -0.09
C VAL A 18 -1.88 -3.26 0.05
N ASP A 19 -1.69 -4.14 -0.92
CA ASP A 19 -2.18 -5.52 -0.83
C ASP A 19 -1.11 -6.48 -0.29
N THR A 20 -1.50 -7.72 0.03
CA THR A 20 -0.58 -8.75 0.55
C THR A 20 0.37 -9.30 -0.52
N THR A 21 0.19 -8.92 -1.79
CA THR A 21 1.02 -9.35 -2.92
C THR A 21 2.11 -8.33 -3.30
N CYS A 22 2.42 -7.40 -2.38
CA CYS A 22 3.41 -6.35 -2.57
C CYS A 22 4.73 -6.87 -3.15
N SER A 23 5.14 -6.32 -4.29
CA SER A 23 6.37 -6.68 -5.00
C SER A 23 7.60 -5.85 -4.61
N LEU A 24 7.50 -5.04 -3.54
CA LEU A 24 8.56 -4.12 -3.09
C LEU A 24 9.00 -3.10 -4.15
N CYS A 25 8.06 -2.61 -4.98
CA CYS A 25 8.34 -1.63 -6.03
C CYS A 25 8.69 -0.21 -5.54
N ARG A 26 8.56 0.04 -4.23
CA ARG A 26 8.85 1.33 -3.54
C ARG A 26 7.98 2.54 -3.90
N VAL A 27 7.12 2.45 -4.92
CA VAL A 27 6.21 3.55 -5.31
C VAL A 27 5.40 4.08 -4.13
N CYS A 28 4.92 3.22 -3.23
CA CYS A 28 4.18 3.67 -2.04
C CYS A 28 5.01 4.55 -1.09
N LEU A 29 6.33 4.40 -1.03
CA LEU A 29 7.21 5.23 -0.20
C LEU A 29 7.45 6.59 -0.83
N ASP A 30 7.53 6.65 -2.16
CA ASP A 30 7.69 7.89 -2.91
C ASP A 30 6.41 8.75 -2.83
N GLU A 31 5.24 8.10 -2.93
CA GLU A 31 3.93 8.77 -2.88
C GLU A 31 3.46 9.07 -1.44
N ALA A 32 3.97 8.35 -0.43
CA ALA A 32 3.65 8.57 0.99
C ALA A 32 4.90 8.91 1.81
N PRO A 33 5.48 10.12 1.62
CA PRO A 33 6.74 10.51 2.27
C PRO A 33 6.67 10.60 3.81
N ASN A 34 5.46 10.67 4.37
CA ASN A 34 5.21 10.73 5.82
C ASN A 34 4.86 9.36 6.43
N LEU A 35 5.02 8.26 5.69
CA LEU A 35 4.73 6.90 6.19
C LEU A 35 5.81 6.41 7.18
N MET A 36 6.91 7.16 7.35
CA MET A 36 8.01 6.88 8.29
C MET A 36 8.17 8.01 9.31
#